data_AF-A0A7K1CD67-F1
#
_entry.id   AF-A0A7K1CD67-F1
#
_cell.length_a   1.000
_cell.length_b   1.000
_cell.length_c   1.000
_cell.angle_alpha   90.00
_cell.angle_beta   90.00
_cell.angle_gamma   90.00
#
_symmetry.space_group_name_H-M   'P 1'
#
loop_
_entity.id
_entity.type
_entity.pdbx_description
1 polymer ?
#
loop_
_entity_poly.entity_id
_entity_poly.type
_entity_poly.pdbx_seq_one_letter_code
_entity_poly.pdbx_strand_id
1 'polypeptide(L)'
;MRKIALALLLVLIPLPASADPEVVPGSQINLVARDARIPITVSNPDLEPIEVVVVAESTSFRLEVLEQVTVLIPAQSTQIAEVPVRAIANGPVQLRVWLEVNGEKVSEEQLVSINVNYDVELFLLVTFGVVMFALVMVGVARTTIKLRRRSID
;
A
#
# COMPACT_ATOMS: atom_id res chain seq x y z
N MET A 1 -52.72 8.61 48.62
CA MET A 1 -52.53 7.56 47.59
C MET A 1 -52.90 8.21 46.25
N ARG A 2 -52.11 8.36 45.19
CA ARG A 2 -50.97 7.64 44.60
C ARG A 2 -50.02 8.69 43.99
N LYS A 3 -48.82 8.90 44.56
CA LYS A 3 -47.71 9.59 43.88
C LYS A 3 -46.83 8.53 43.25
N ILE A 4 -47.30 7.89 42.17
CA ILE A 4 -46.50 6.94 41.40
C ILE A 4 -46.85 7.14 39.93
N ALA A 5 -46.20 8.12 39.30
CA ALA A 5 -46.21 8.29 37.85
C ALA A 5 -44.97 9.11 37.42
N LEU A 6 -43.79 8.80 37.98
CA LEU A 6 -42.55 9.50 37.61
C LEU A 6 -41.38 8.55 37.31
N ALA A 7 -41.64 7.27 37.08
CA ALA A 7 -40.58 6.27 36.88
C ALA A 7 -40.50 5.74 35.44
N LEU A 8 -41.23 6.32 34.48
CA LEU A 8 -41.35 5.76 33.12
C LEU A 8 -40.96 6.72 32.00
N LEU A 9 -39.97 7.59 32.24
CA LEU A 9 -39.44 8.49 31.21
C LEU A 9 -37.91 8.47 31.11
N LEU A 10 -37.25 7.39 31.55
CA LEU A 10 -35.79 7.25 31.51
C LEU A 10 -35.28 6.15 30.56
N VAL A 11 -36.16 5.58 29.71
CA VAL A 11 -35.81 4.45 28.83
C VAL A 11 -35.45 4.90 27.40
N LEU A 12 -35.39 6.20 27.13
CA LEU A 12 -35.08 6.76 25.81
C LEU A 12 -33.81 7.60 25.79
N ILE A 13 -32.81 7.23 26.60
CA ILE A 13 -31.46 7.74 26.39
C ILE A 13 -30.82 6.79 25.36
N PRO A 14 -30.53 7.22 24.13
CA PRO A 14 -29.72 6.41 23.23
C PRO A 14 -28.37 6.18 23.93
N LEU A 15 -28.06 4.91 24.19
CA LEU A 15 -26.72 4.53 24.63
C LEU A 15 -25.74 5.03 23.57
N PRO A 16 -24.57 5.58 23.94
CA PRO A 16 -23.53 5.84 22.96
C PRO A 16 -23.24 4.52 22.27
N ALA A 17 -23.53 4.46 20.97
CA ALA A 17 -23.09 3.34 20.15
C ALA A 17 -21.56 3.28 20.32
N SER A 18 -21.05 2.14 20.77
CA SER A 18 -19.63 1.84 20.69
C SER A 18 -19.24 1.98 19.22
N ALA A 19 -18.53 3.05 18.90
CA ALA A 19 -18.00 3.25 17.56
C ALA A 19 -16.71 2.44 17.49
N ASP A 20 -16.74 1.34 16.75
CA ASP A 20 -15.55 0.52 16.54
C ASP A 20 -14.50 1.30 15.72
N PRO A 21 -13.19 1.02 15.88
CA PRO A 21 -12.14 1.62 15.06
C PRO A 21 -12.38 1.34 13.57
N GLU A 22 -12.56 2.39 12.78
CA GLU A 22 -12.85 2.32 11.34
C GLU A 22 -11.69 2.90 10.52
N VAL A 23 -11.38 2.27 9.39
CA VAL A 23 -10.44 2.80 8.41
C VAL A 23 -11.18 3.81 7.53
N VAL A 24 -10.78 5.08 7.60
CA VAL A 24 -11.42 6.12 6.79
C VAL A 24 -11.11 5.88 5.30
N PRO A 25 -12.14 5.80 4.42
CA PRO A 25 -11.93 5.56 3.01
C PRO A 25 -11.05 6.64 2.36
N GLY A 26 -9.89 6.23 1.85
CA GLY A 26 -9.00 7.09 1.07
C GLY A 26 -9.43 7.22 -0.40
N SER A 27 -8.85 8.19 -1.10
CA SER A 27 -9.02 8.36 -2.55
C SER A 27 -8.24 7.32 -3.35
N GLN A 28 -8.54 7.18 -4.64
CA GLN A 28 -7.83 6.26 -5.53
C GLN A 28 -6.36 6.68 -5.69
N ILE A 29 -5.44 5.77 -5.36
CA ILE A 29 -4.00 6.03 -5.36
C ILE A 29 -3.40 5.56 -6.70
N ASN A 30 -2.72 6.46 -7.42
CA ASN A 30 -1.87 6.09 -8.54
C ASN A 30 -0.44 5.87 -8.04
N LEU A 31 0.01 4.62 -8.05
CA LEU A 31 1.36 4.25 -7.65
C LEU A 31 2.26 4.29 -8.88
N VAL A 32 3.19 5.24 -8.95
CA VAL A 32 4.10 5.42 -10.11
C VAL A 32 5.52 4.90 -9.88
N ALA A 33 5.81 4.39 -8.68
CA ALA A 33 7.13 3.96 -8.27
C ALA A 33 7.15 2.45 -8.04
N ARG A 34 8.35 1.86 -8.15
CA ARG A 34 8.56 0.45 -7.82
C ARG A 34 8.34 0.18 -6.33
N ASP A 35 8.83 1.05 -5.47
CA ASP A 35 8.67 0.96 -4.01
C ASP A 35 7.97 2.23 -3.52
N ALA A 36 6.99 2.10 -2.64
CA ALA A 36 6.25 3.23 -2.09
C ALA A 36 5.69 2.95 -0.70
N ARG A 37 5.18 4.00 -0.07
CA ARG A 37 4.51 3.95 1.24
C ARG A 37 3.07 4.40 1.05
N ILE A 38 2.13 3.52 1.32
CA ILE A 38 0.70 3.81 1.22
C ILE A 38 0.22 4.37 2.56
N PRO A 39 -0.27 5.62 2.62
CA PRO A 39 -0.79 6.18 3.85
C PRO A 39 -2.17 5.58 4.14
N ILE A 40 -2.30 4.92 5.28
CA ILE A 40 -3.54 4.41 5.83
C ILE A 40 -3.91 5.27 7.02
N THR A 41 -5.06 5.93 6.95
CA THR A 41 -5.59 6.74 8.05
C THR A 41 -6.34 5.84 9.03
N VAL A 42 -5.90 5.82 10.28
CA VAL A 42 -6.49 5.02 11.35
C VAL A 42 -7.03 5.93 12.43
N SER A 43 -8.28 5.74 12.82
CA SER A 43 -8.95 6.55 13.84
C SER A 43 -9.22 5.73 15.10
N ASN A 44 -8.85 6.28 16.27
CA ASN A 44 -9.19 5.72 17.57
C ASN A 44 -10.28 6.58 18.25
N PRO A 45 -11.54 6.13 18.22
CA PRO A 45 -12.65 6.81 18.89
C PRO A 45 -12.76 6.49 20.39
N ASP A 46 -11.85 5.72 20.98
CA ASP A 46 -11.86 5.38 22.41
C ASP A 46 -11.23 6.47 23.28
N LEU A 47 -11.53 6.42 24.58
CA LEU A 47 -11.00 7.36 25.59
C LEU A 47 -9.59 6.98 26.07
N GLU A 48 -9.09 5.82 25.67
CA GLU A 48 -7.76 5.31 26.00
C GLU A 48 -6.89 5.19 24.74
N PRO A 49 -5.57 5.36 24.85
CA PRO A 49 -4.67 5.11 23.73
C PRO A 49 -4.63 3.61 23.39
N ILE A 50 -4.54 3.29 22.10
CA ILE A 50 -4.49 1.90 21.61
C ILE A 50 -3.29 1.70 20.69
N GLU A 51 -2.61 0.57 20.86
CA GLU A 51 -1.56 0.12 19.96
C GLU A 51 -2.15 -0.92 19.00
N VAL A 52 -2.10 -0.62 17.70
CA VAL A 52 -2.66 -1.46 16.64
C VAL A 52 -1.59 -1.82 15.63
N VAL A 53 -1.70 -3.02 15.06
CA VAL A 53 -0.93 -3.45 13.90
C VAL A 53 -1.80 -3.25 12.67
N VAL A 54 -1.31 -2.46 11.72
CA VAL A 54 -1.96 -2.27 10.43
C VAL A 54 -1.49 -3.38 9.51
N VAL A 55 -2.42 -4.27 9.17
CA VAL A 55 -2.20 -5.39 8.27
C VAL A 55 -2.81 -5.06 6.92
N ALA A 56 -2.03 -5.29 5.86
CA ALA A 56 -2.49 -5.10 4.51
C ALA A 56 -2.15 -6.32 3.64
N GLU A 57 -3.10 -6.71 2.80
CA GLU A 57 -2.95 -7.80 1.85
C GLU A 57 -3.38 -7.35 0.46
N SER A 58 -2.57 -7.66 -0.54
CA SER A 58 -2.90 -7.35 -1.92
C SER A 58 -3.83 -8.42 -2.51
N THR A 59 -4.88 -8.00 -3.20
CA THR A 59 -5.76 -8.91 -3.97
C THR A 59 -5.10 -9.46 -5.24
N SER A 60 -3.88 -9.02 -5.57
CA SER A 60 -3.18 -9.41 -6.79
C SER A 60 -1.66 -9.44 -6.61
N PHE A 61 -1.00 -10.37 -7.28
CA PHE A 61 0.48 -10.46 -7.36
C PHE A 61 1.16 -9.25 -8.02
N ARG A 62 0.39 -8.28 -8.53
CA ARG A 62 0.91 -7.04 -9.10
C ARG A 62 1.49 -6.09 -8.06
N LEU A 63 1.06 -6.22 -6.81
CA LEU A 63 1.50 -5.42 -5.67
C LEU A 63 1.83 -6.36 -4.50
N GLU A 64 2.99 -6.17 -3.90
CA GLU A 64 3.48 -6.91 -2.73
C GLU A 64 3.52 -5.96 -1.53
N VAL A 65 3.04 -6.44 -0.38
CA VAL A 65 3.16 -5.72 0.90
C VAL A 65 4.42 -6.22 1.58
N LEU A 66 5.32 -5.30 1.96
CA LEU A 66 6.67 -5.66 2.43
C LEU A 66 6.71 -5.94 3.93
N GLU A 67 6.02 -5.12 4.72
CA GLU A 67 5.97 -5.26 6.19
C GLU A 67 4.64 -4.73 6.74
N GLN A 68 4.30 -5.22 7.93
CA GLN A 68 3.19 -4.73 8.74
C GLN A 68 3.69 -3.61 9.64
N VAL A 69 2.83 -2.64 9.96
CA VAL A 69 3.24 -1.44 10.70
C VAL A 69 2.47 -1.34 12.00
N THR A 70 3.20 -1.25 13.12
CA THR A 70 2.63 -1.02 14.45
C THR A 70 2.54 0.47 14.74
N VAL A 71 1.37 0.93 15.18
CA VAL A 71 1.06 2.35 15.37
C VAL A 71 0.33 2.55 16.70
N LEU A 72 0.80 3.50 17.51
CA LEU A 72 0.18 3.90 18.77
C LEU A 72 -0.70 5.14 18.55
N ILE A 73 -2.01 4.95 18.64
CA ILE A 73 -3.00 5.99 18.37
C ILE A 73 -3.51 6.54 19.70
N PRO A 74 -3.28 7.84 20.01
CA PRO A 74 -3.82 8.46 21.20
C PRO A 74 -5.36 8.39 21.26
N ALA A 75 -5.91 8.51 22.47
CA ALA A 75 -7.35 8.60 22.68
C ALA A 75 -7.99 9.73 21.85
N GLN A 76 -9.19 9.48 21.30
CA GLN A 76 -9.97 10.46 20.52
C GLN A 76 -9.17 11.10 19.37
N SER A 77 -8.31 10.33 18.70
CA SER A 77 -7.40 10.89 17.69
C SER A 77 -7.26 10.01 16.45
N THR A 78 -6.68 10.60 15.41
CA THR A 78 -6.42 9.95 14.13
C THR A 78 -4.94 10.01 13.82
N GLN A 79 -4.38 8.92 13.32
CA GLN A 79 -2.98 8.83 12.92
C GLN A 79 -2.83 8.17 11.55
N ILE A 80 -1.74 8.48 10.86
CA ILE A 80 -1.42 7.93 9.55
C ILE A 80 -0.37 6.83 9.73
N ALA A 81 -0.69 5.63 9.28
CA ALA A 81 0.22 4.50 9.18
C ALA A 81 0.74 4.38 7.75
N GLU A 82 2.05 4.31 7.57
CA GLU A 82 2.67 4.22 6.24
C GLU A 82 3.02 2.77 5.90
N VAL A 83 2.15 2.08 5.16
CA VAL A 83 2.38 0.68 4.78
C VAL A 83 3.30 0.62 3.56
N PRO A 84 4.50 0.03 3.65
CA PRO A 84 5.39 -0.07 2.52
C PRO A 84 4.98 -1.20 1.57
N VAL A 85 4.97 -0.87 0.28
CA VAL A 85 4.55 -1.76 -0.79
C VAL A 85 5.53 -1.73 -1.95
N ARG A 86 5.54 -2.80 -2.72
CA ARG A 86 6.34 -2.95 -3.94
C ARG A 86 5.45 -3.31 -5.13
N ALA A 87 5.54 -2.50 -6.18
CA ALA A 87 4.92 -2.73 -7.47
C ALA A 87 5.73 -3.74 -8.29
N ILE A 88 5.09 -4.84 -8.68
CA ILE A 88 5.65 -5.89 -9.51
C ILE A 88 5.17 -5.76 -10.97
N ALA A 89 3.91 -5.37 -11.17
CA ALA A 89 3.31 -5.25 -12.51
C ALA A 89 2.25 -4.15 -12.59
N ASN A 90 2.04 -3.62 -13.80
CA ASN A 90 1.09 -2.55 -14.08
C ASN A 90 -0.37 -3.00 -13.96
N GLY A 91 -1.26 -2.12 -13.52
CA GLY A 91 -2.70 -2.30 -13.58
C GLY A 91 -3.43 -2.06 -12.26
N PRO A 92 -4.77 -2.20 -12.26
CA PRO A 92 -5.58 -2.00 -11.06
C PRO A 92 -5.38 -3.14 -10.07
N VAL A 93 -5.30 -2.78 -8.80
CA VAL A 93 -5.15 -3.66 -7.65
C VAL A 93 -6.02 -3.12 -6.51
N GLN A 94 -6.56 -4.00 -5.68
CA GLN A 94 -7.18 -3.62 -4.43
C GLN A 94 -6.32 -4.09 -3.27
N LEU A 95 -6.05 -3.20 -2.32
CA LEU A 95 -5.36 -3.50 -1.09
C LEU A 95 -6.41 -3.66 0.01
N ARG A 96 -6.44 -4.85 0.60
CA ARG A 96 -7.26 -5.22 1.74
C ARG A 96 -6.54 -4.77 3.00
N VAL A 97 -7.17 -3.95 3.83
CA VAL A 97 -6.55 -3.40 5.03
C VAL A 97 -7.44 -3.65 6.24
N TRP A 98 -6.84 -4.09 7.34
CA TRP A 98 -7.51 -4.25 8.62
C TRP A 98 -6.55 -3.98 9.77
N LEU A 99 -7.10 -3.83 10.97
CA LEU A 99 -6.36 -3.60 12.20
C LEU A 99 -6.36 -4.86 13.05
N GLU A 100 -5.21 -5.18 13.62
CA GLU A 100 -5.05 -6.24 14.60
C GLU A 100 -4.52 -5.69 15.92
N VAL A 101 -5.00 -6.25 17.03
CA VAL A 101 -4.49 -5.99 18.38
C VAL A 101 -4.13 -7.32 18.99
N ASN A 102 -2.88 -7.49 19.42
CA ASN A 102 -2.36 -8.76 19.95
C ASN A 102 -2.59 -9.98 19.01
N GLY A 103 -2.63 -9.76 17.70
CA GLY A 103 -2.87 -10.79 16.68
C GLY A 103 -4.35 -11.17 16.47
N GLU A 104 -5.28 -10.46 17.10
CA GLU A 104 -6.71 -10.60 16.84
C GLU A 104 -7.21 -9.43 16.00
N LYS A 105 -7.99 -9.72 14.96
CA LYS A 105 -8.60 -8.71 14.09
C LYS A 105 -9.68 -7.95 14.85
N VAL A 106 -9.49 -6.64 14.99
CA VAL A 106 -10.39 -5.75 15.75
C VAL A 106 -11.24 -4.84 14.87
N SER A 107 -10.90 -4.69 13.58
CA SER A 107 -11.63 -3.81 12.66
C SER A 107 -12.29 -4.56 11.51
N GLU A 108 -13.29 -3.91 10.92
CA GLU A 108 -13.77 -4.28 9.59
C GLU A 108 -12.67 -4.13 8.54
N GLU A 109 -12.83 -4.85 7.44
CA GLU A 109 -11.89 -4.88 6.34
C GLU A 109 -12.20 -3.76 5.34
N GLN A 110 -11.22 -2.89 5.10
CA GLN A 110 -11.36 -1.81 4.14
C GLN A 110 -10.59 -2.12 2.85
N LEU A 111 -11.26 -1.90 1.71
CA LEU A 111 -10.64 -2.03 0.40
C LEU A 111 -10.15 -0.67 -0.09
N VAL A 112 -8.85 -0.58 -0.37
CA VAL A 112 -8.20 0.59 -0.97
C VAL A 112 -7.88 0.28 -2.43
N SER A 113 -8.46 1.05 -3.35
CA SER A 113 -8.19 0.87 -4.78
C SER A 113 -6.91 1.59 -5.20
N ILE A 114 -5.97 0.83 -5.75
CA ILE A 114 -4.66 1.30 -6.19
C ILE A 114 -4.48 0.98 -7.66
N ASN A 115 -4.06 1.96 -8.45
CA ASN A 115 -3.65 1.72 -9.82
C ASN A 115 -2.12 1.75 -9.90
N VAL A 116 -1.52 0.62 -10.23
CA VAL A 116 -0.08 0.43 -10.26
C VAL A 116 0.45 0.78 -11.65
N ASN A 117 1.41 1.70 -11.69
CA ASN A 117 2.18 2.08 -12.84
C ASN A 117 3.66 1.96 -12.47
N TYR A 118 4.26 0.85 -12.87
CA TYR A 118 5.64 0.52 -12.65
C TYR A 118 6.55 1.30 -13.62
N ASP A 119 7.59 1.91 -13.04
CA ASP A 119 8.63 2.61 -13.77
C ASP A 119 9.53 1.64 -14.57
N VAL A 120 9.47 1.78 -15.90
CA VAL A 120 10.23 0.97 -16.87
C VAL A 120 11.53 1.63 -17.33
N GLU A 121 11.84 2.85 -16.88
CA GLU A 121 12.93 3.69 -17.42
C GLU A 121 14.28 2.99 -17.36
N LEU A 122 14.67 2.48 -16.19
CA LEU A 122 15.97 1.85 -15.99
C LEU A 122 16.12 0.56 -16.83
N PHE A 123 15.06 -0.25 -16.89
CA PHE A 123 15.08 -1.49 -17.67
C PHE A 123 15.28 -1.19 -19.17
N LEU A 124 14.56 -0.19 -19.69
CA LEU A 124 14.69 0.23 -21.08
C LEU A 124 16.08 0.81 -21.35
N LEU A 125 16.57 1.69 -20.48
CA LEU A 125 17.88 2.32 -20.60
C LEU A 125 19.01 1.28 -20.61
N VAL A 126 18.99 0.33 -19.68
CA VAL A 126 20.01 -0.73 -19.59
C VAL A 126 19.93 -1.65 -20.81
N THR A 127 18.73 -2.10 -21.19
CA THR A 127 18.56 -2.98 -22.34
C THR A 127 19.04 -2.30 -23.62
N PHE A 128 18.67 -1.04 -23.81
CA PHE A 128 19.11 -0.23 -24.95
C PHE A 128 20.64 -0.09 -24.97
N GLY A 129 21.25 0.25 -23.83
CA GLY A 129 22.70 0.36 -23.69
C GLY A 129 23.44 -0.93 -24.05
N VAL A 130 22.94 -2.09 -23.59
CA VAL A 130 23.50 -3.41 -23.91
C VAL A 130 23.42 -3.70 -25.40
N VAL A 131 22.26 -3.46 -26.02
CA VAL A 131 22.07 -3.66 -27.47
C VAL A 131 23.02 -2.76 -28.26
N MET A 132 23.12 -1.48 -27.89
CA MET A 132 23.98 -0.52 -28.57
C MET A 132 25.46 -0.93 -28.46
N PHE A 133 25.91 -1.34 -27.28
CA PHE A 133 27.26 -1.84 -27.04
C PHE A 133 27.57 -3.09 -27.88
N ALA A 134 26.63 -4.05 -27.94
CA ALA A 134 26.78 -5.25 -28.77
C ALA A 134 26.93 -4.91 -30.26
N LEU A 135 26.13 -3.96 -30.77
CA LEU A 135 26.23 -3.51 -32.16
C LEU A 135 27.58 -2.86 -32.47
N VAL A 136 28.11 -2.03 -31.56
CA VAL A 136 29.44 -1.43 -31.69
C VAL A 136 30.51 -2.52 -31.75
N MET A 137 30.49 -3.48 -30.83
CA MET A 137 31.44 -4.59 -30.80
C MET A 137 31.40 -5.41 -32.09
N VAL A 138 30.21 -5.78 -32.56
CA VAL A 138 30.04 -6.51 -33.83
C VAL A 138 30.53 -5.67 -35.02
N GLY A 139 30.23 -4.37 -35.05
CA GLY A 139 30.67 -3.46 -36.10
C GLY A 139 32.19 -3.33 -36.18
N VAL A 140 32.86 -3.20 -35.02
CA VAL A 140 34.32 -3.15 -34.92
C VAL A 140 34.95 -4.48 -35.33
N ALA A 141 34.44 -5.60 -34.82
CA ALA A 141 34.92 -6.93 -35.18
C ALA A 141 34.78 -7.19 -36.69
N ARG A 142 33.62 -6.86 -37.29
CA ARG A 142 33.38 -6.99 -38.73
C ARG A 142 34.37 -6.15 -39.53
N THR A 143 34.64 -4.92 -39.10
CA THR A 143 35.53 -3.98 -39.80
C THR A 143 36.98 -4.45 -39.74
N THR A 144 37.46 -4.84 -38.56
CA THR A 144 38.84 -5.34 -38.37
C THR A 144 39.09 -6.66 -39.09
N ILE A 145 38.12 -7.59 -39.11
CA ILE A 145 38.21 -8.84 -39.88
C ILE A 145 38.30 -8.54 -41.38
N LYS A 146 37.47 -7.61 -41.89
CA LYS A 146 37.48 -7.22 -43.31
C LYS A 146 38.82 -6.59 -43.71
N LEU A 147 39.40 -5.75 -42.86
CA LEU A 147 40.69 -5.10 -43.09
C LEU A 147 41.85 -6.10 -43.10
N ARG A 148 41.89 -7.03 -42.14
CA ARG A 148 42.94 -8.06 -42.06
C ARG A 148 43.00 -8.96 -43.29
N ARG A 149 41.84 -9.33 -43.86
CA ARG A 149 41.79 -10.17 -45.06
C ARG A 149 42.41 -9.51 -46.30
N ARG A 150 42.38 -8.18 -46.40
CA ARG A 150 42.97 -7.44 -47.53
C ARG A 150 44.49 -7.25 -47.45
N SER A 151 45.10 -7.54 -46.31
CA SER A 151 46.54 -7.38 -46.11
C SER A 151 47.34 -8.64 -46.44
N ILE A 152 46.66 -9.76 -46.73
CA ILE A 152 47.28 -11.07 -46.97
C ILE A 152 47.27 -11.43 -48.47
N ASP A 153 46.50 -10.71 -49.29
CA ASP A 153 46.60 -10.71 -50.76
C ASP A 153 47.53 -9.58 -51.21
#